data_AF-A0A256XLE0-F1
#
_entry.id   AF-A0A256XLE0-F1
#
_cell.length_a   1.000
_cell.length_b   1.000
_cell.length_c   1.000
_cell.angle_alpha   90.00
_cell.angle_beta   90.00
_cell.angle_gamma   90.00
#
_symmetry.space_group_name_H-M   'P 1'
#
loop_
_entity.id
_entity.type
_entity.pdbx_description
1 polymer ?
#
loop_
_entity_poly.entity_id
_entity_poly.type
_entity_poly.pdbx_seq_one_letter_code
_entity_poly.pdbx_strand_id
1 'polypeptide(L)' 'MIYYTKGSLKKYLKDATIANLVGETCIKIAINMDLIDQSNVIYIQGIPHAQMVRML' A
#
# COMPACT_ATOMS: atom_id res chain seq x y z
N MET A 1 6.06 1.20 -13.95
CA MET A 1 4.68 0.91 -13.49
C MET A 1 4.43 -0.57 -13.72
N ILE A 2 4.25 -1.37 -12.66
CA ILE A 2 4.03 -2.82 -12.76
C ILE A 2 2.53 -3.07 -12.71
N TYR A 3 1.98 -3.76 -13.71
CA TYR A 3 0.59 -4.20 -13.73
C TYR A 3 0.49 -5.61 -13.18
N TYR A 4 -0.46 -5.87 -12.27
CA TYR A 4 -0.55 -7.15 -11.59
C TYR A 4 -1.99 -7.54 -11.23
N THR A 5 -2.20 -8.83 -10.98
CA THR A 5 -3.48 -9.37 -10.49
C THR A 5 -3.49 -9.40 -8.96
N LYS A 6 -4.68 -9.22 -8.34
CA LYS A 6 -4.88 -9.05 -6.88
C LYS A 6 -4.03 -9.98 -5.99
N GLY A 7 -3.76 -11.22 -6.41
CA GLY A 7 -3.01 -12.21 -5.64
C GLY A 7 -1.51 -11.90 -5.44
N SER A 8 -0.91 -11.05 -6.28
CA SER A 8 0.54 -10.82 -6.27
C SER A 8 1.01 -9.57 -5.51
N LEU A 9 0.09 -8.67 -5.12
CA LEU A 9 0.43 -7.43 -4.40
C LEU A 9 1.25 -7.69 -3.13
N LYS A 10 0.84 -8.67 -2.32
CA LYS A 10 1.53 -8.98 -1.05
C LYS A 10 3.00 -9.32 -1.27
N LYS A 11 3.34 -10.01 -2.37
CA LYS A 11 4.73 -10.34 -2.70
C LYS A 11 5.52 -9.08 -3.01
N TYR A 12 5.00 -8.21 -3.87
CA TYR A 12 5.67 -6.96 -4.20
C TYR A 12 5.83 -6.02 -3.00
N LEU A 13 4.83 -5.94 -2.12
CA LEU A 13 4.97 -5.15 -0.88
C LEU A 13 5.99 -5.74 0.09
N LYS A 14 6.22 -7.06 0.09
CA LYS A 14 7.30 -7.66 0.87
C LYS A 14 8.67 -7.30 0.32
N ASP A 15 8.82 -7.22 -1.00
CA ASP A 15 10.12 -6.97 -1.63
C ASP A 15 10.44 -5.47 -1.79
N ALA A 16 9.43 -4.59 -1.64
CA ALA A 16 9.60 -3.16 -1.82
C ALA A 16 10.21 -2.45 -0.60
N THR A 17 11.17 -1.57 -0.86
CA THR A 17 11.66 -0.57 0.11
C THR A 17 10.69 0.60 0.23
N ILE A 18 10.04 1.00 -0.87
CA ILE A 18 9.07 2.10 -0.96
C ILE A 18 7.88 1.65 -1.79
N ALA A 19 6.66 1.95 -1.34
CA ALA A 19 5.46 1.77 -2.18
C ALA A 19 4.43 2.87 -1.92
N ASN A 20 3.91 3.43 -3.02
CA ASN A 20 2.81 4.38 -3.03
C ASN A 20 1.51 3.62 -3.34
N LEU A 21 0.54 3.75 -2.45
CA LEU A 21 -0.70 2.97 -2.46
C LEU A 21 -1.86 3.91 -2.72
N VAL A 22 -2.68 3.57 -3.73
CA VAL A 22 -3.85 4.34 -4.14
C VAL A 22 -5.05 3.41 -4.31
N GLY A 23 -6.11 3.67 -3.55
CA GLY A 23 -7.38 2.96 -3.63
C GLY A 23 -7.57 1.88 -2.56
N GLU A 24 -8.84 1.61 -2.26
CA GLU A 24 -9.31 0.81 -1.11
C GLU A 24 -8.65 -0.56 -0.98
N THR A 25 -8.50 -1.29 -2.09
CA THR A 25 -7.99 -2.67 -2.05
C THR A 25 -6.54 -2.73 -1.58
N CYS A 26 -5.68 -1.83 -2.08
CA CYS A 26 -4.26 -1.87 -1.72
C CYS A 26 -4.02 -1.34 -0.31
N ILE A 27 -4.78 -0.33 0.12
CA ILE A 27 -4.74 0.21 1.48
C ILE A 27 -5.14 -0.86 2.50
N LYS A 28 -6.26 -1.54 2.28
CA LYS A 28 -6.70 -2.65 3.15
C LYS A 28 -5.67 -3.77 3.24
N ILE A 29 -5.03 -4.12 2.12
CA ILE A 29 -3.98 -5.15 2.11
C ILE A 29 -2.75 -4.70 2.90
N ALA A 30 -2.31 -3.44 2.75
CA ALA A 30 -1.13 -2.92 3.43
C ALA A 30 -1.34 -2.77 4.94
N ILE A 31 -2.54 -2.34 5.38
CA ILE A 31 -2.92 -2.32 6.80
C ILE A 31 -2.91 -3.76 7.37
N ASN A 32 -3.53 -4.71 6.68
CA ASN A 32 -3.53 -6.12 7.10
C ASN A 32 -2.15 -6.79 7.12
N MET A 33 -1.14 -6.17 6.51
CA MET A 33 0.24 -6.62 6.51
C MET A 33 1.10 -5.84 7.50
N ASP A 34 0.51 -4.94 8.30
CA ASP A 34 1.18 -4.04 9.23
C ASP A 34 2.26 -3.17 8.56
N LEU A 35 2.07 -2.82 7.28
CA LEU A 35 3.01 -2.00 6.50
C LEU A 35 2.72 -0.50 6.57
N ILE A 36 1.48 -0.15 6.89
CA ILE A 36 1.01 1.23 7.10
C ILE A 36 0.03 1.25 8.27
N ASP A 37 -0.01 2.36 8.99
CA ASP A 37 -1.02 2.62 10.02
C ASP A 37 -2.26 3.24 9.36
N GLN A 38 -3.46 2.79 9.77
CA GLN A 38 -4.72 3.33 9.25
C GLN A 38 -4.87 4.84 9.52
N SER A 39 -4.33 5.34 10.63
CA SER A 39 -4.36 6.77 10.98
C SER A 39 -3.55 7.65 10.02
N ASN A 40 -2.61 7.06 9.28
CA ASN A 40 -1.78 7.77 8.30
C ASN A 40 -2.36 7.72 6.88
N VAL A 41 -3.54 7.13 6.68
CA VAL A 41 -4.22 7.12 5.38
C VAL A 41 -4.86 8.47 5.13
N ILE A 42 -4.48 9.12 4.03
CA ILE A 42 -5.05 10.38 3.59
C ILE A 42 -6.04 10.15 2.45
N TYR A 43 -7.03 11.02 2.29
CA TYR A 43 -8.02 10.93 1.22
C TYR A 43 -7.84 12.08 0.24
N ILE A 44 -7.62 11.76 -1.03
CA ILE A 44 -7.53 12.74 -2.13
C ILE A 44 -8.69 12.45 -3.06
N GLN A 45 -9.60 13.42 -3.22
CA GLN A 45 -10.84 13.26 -3.98
C GLN A 45 -11.66 12.02 -3.55
N GLY A 46 -11.68 11.74 -2.24
CA GLY A 46 -12.38 10.57 -1.68
C GLY A 46 -11.69 9.23 -1.90
N ILE A 47 -10.53 9.19 -2.55
CA ILE A 47 -9.74 7.98 -2.75
C ILE A 47 -8.67 7.88 -1.65
N PRO A 48 -8.53 6.75 -0.96
CA PRO A 48 -7.52 6.60 0.08
C PRO A 48 -6.13 6.42 -0.53
N HIS A 49 -5.16 7.09 0.07
CA HIS A 49 -3.76 7.10 -0.33
C HIS A 49 -2.89 6.88 0.91
N ALA A 50 -1.79 6.14 0.73
CA ALA A 50 -0.75 6.00 1.73
C ALA A 50 0.59 5.69 1.06
N GLN A 51 1.67 5.88 1.80
CA GLN A 51 3.01 5.47 1.39
C GLN A 51 3.65 4.67 2.51
N MET A 52 4.36 3.60 2.15
CA MET A 52 5.28 2.92 3.06
C MET A 52 6.73 3.17 2.65
N VAL A 53 7.61 3.26 3.63
CA VAL A 53 9.07 3.33 3.45
C VAL A 53 9.72 2.44 4.49
N ARG A 54 10.66 1.59 4.08
CA ARG A 54 11.54 0.83 4.98
C ARG A 54 12.93 1.43 4.93
N MET A 55 13.45 1.79 6.08
CA MET A 55 14.85 2.15 6.24
C MET A 55 15.66 0.85 6.33
N LEU A 56 16.75 0.76 5.58
CA LEU A 56 17.71 -0.36 5.60
C LEU A 56 18.78 -0.13 6.67
#